data_AF-Q06G05-F1
#
_entry.id   AF-Q06G05-F1
#
_cell.length_a   1.000
_cell.length_b   1.000
_cell.length_c   1.000
_cell.angle_alpha   90.00
_cell.angle_beta   90.00
_cell.angle_gamma   90.00
#
_symmetry.space_group_name_H-M   'P 1'
#
loop_
_entity.id
_entity.type
_entity.pdbx_description
1 polymer ?
#
loop_
_entity_poly.entity_id
_entity_poly.type
_entity_poly.pdbx_seq_one_letter_code
_entity_poly.pdbx_strand_id
1 'polypeptide(L)' 'WVPFQFYSSQCRRVFGRPHRGTVTKMTEQEALCTDAHLAQGLVAFSTLDGRPSANDFANSPVLQDWVTATDKLG' A
#
# COMPACT_ATOMS: atom_id res chain seq x y z
N TRP A 1 2.43 13.60 -6.81
CA TRP A 1 2.18 12.81 -5.59
C TRP A 1 1.42 11.56 -5.97
N VAL A 2 1.94 10.39 -5.59
CA VAL A 2 1.30 9.09 -5.82
C VAL A 2 0.89 8.53 -4.45
N PRO A 3 -0.35 8.06 -4.27
CA PRO A 3 -0.77 7.49 -3.00
C PRO A 3 -0.04 6.16 -2.75
N PHE A 4 0.41 5.97 -1.51
CA PHE A 4 1.05 4.73 -1.07
C PHE A 4 0.08 3.79 -0.34
N GLN A 5 -0.81 4.35 0.48
CA GLN A 5 -1.77 3.62 1.29
C GLN A 5 -2.94 4.52 1.62
N PHE A 6 -4.14 3.95 1.61
CA PHE A 6 -5.37 4.58 2.08
C PHE A 6 -5.82 3.96 3.39
N TYR A 7 -6.32 4.80 4.29
CA TYR A 7 -6.92 4.35 5.54
C TYR A 7 -8.37 4.80 5.65
N SER A 8 -9.31 3.85 5.70
CA SER A 8 -10.74 4.13 5.90
C SER A 8 -11.52 2.86 6.20
N SER A 9 -12.51 2.95 7.10
CA SER A 9 -13.53 1.91 7.27
C SER A 9 -14.49 1.80 6.08
N GLN A 10 -14.51 2.79 5.18
CA GLN A 10 -15.40 2.87 4.03
C GLN A 10 -14.60 3.03 2.71
N CYS A 11 -13.54 2.23 2.54
CA CYS A 11 -12.64 2.25 1.37
C CYS A 11 -13.35 2.38 0.02
N ARG A 12 -14.41 1.58 -0.20
CA ARG A 12 -15.14 1.59 -1.47
C ARG A 12 -15.97 2.86 -1.67
N ARG A 13 -16.48 3.45 -0.60
CA ARG A 13 -17.29 4.67 -0.64
C ARG A 13 -16.44 5.93 -0.78
N VAL A 14 -15.31 5.99 -0.10
CA VAL A 14 -14.44 7.17 -0.03
C VAL A 14 -13.43 7.20 -1.18
N PHE A 15 -12.83 6.04 -1.50
CA PHE A 15 -11.73 5.93 -2.46
C PHE A 15 -12.06 5.06 -3.67
N GLY A 16 -13.26 4.47 -3.75
CA GLY A 16 -13.63 3.56 -4.83
C GLY A 16 -12.86 2.22 -4.83
N ARG A 17 -12.08 1.95 -3.77
CA ARG A 17 -11.16 0.79 -3.69
C ARG A 17 -11.74 -0.34 -2.85
N PRO A 18 -11.42 -1.61 -3.17
CA PRO A 18 -11.74 -2.71 -2.27
C PRO A 18 -11.03 -2.56 -0.93
N HIS A 19 -11.71 -2.92 0.15
CA HIS A 19 -11.11 -3.02 1.47
C HIS A 19 -10.16 -4.23 1.49
N ARG A 20 -8.92 -4.01 1.94
CA ARG A 20 -7.82 -4.99 1.94
C ARG A 20 -7.70 -5.74 0.61
N GLY A 21 -7.65 -4.97 -0.49
CA GLY A 21 -7.43 -5.52 -1.82
C GLY A 21 -6.18 -6.40 -1.88
N THR A 22 -6.24 -7.45 -2.68
CA THR A 22 -5.09 -8.34 -2.91
C THR A 22 -4.14 -7.72 -3.92
N VAL A 23 -2.86 -7.63 -3.58
CA VAL A 23 -1.81 -7.21 -4.52
C VAL A 23 -1.36 -8.41 -5.34
N THR A 24 -1.33 -8.24 -6.65
CA THR A 24 -0.78 -9.22 -7.59
C THR A 24 0.56 -8.71 -8.11
N LYS A 25 1.35 -9.57 -8.78
CA LYS A 25 2.60 -9.14 -9.42
C LYS A 25 2.42 -7.98 -10.43
N MET A 26 1.23 -7.86 -11.02
CA MET A 26 0.91 -6.79 -11.97
C MET A 26 0.48 -5.48 -11.29
N THR A 27 0.09 -5.54 -10.01
CA THR A 27 -0.44 -4.40 -9.25
C THR A 27 0.43 -4.07 -8.03
N GLU A 28 1.72 -4.42 -8.08
CA GLU A 28 2.67 -4.18 -6.99
C GLU A 28 2.95 -2.71 -6.70
N GLN A 29 2.52 -1.81 -7.57
CA GLN A 29 2.58 -0.36 -7.36
C GLN A 29 1.20 0.24 -7.02
N GLU A 30 0.20 -0.59 -6.75
CA GLU A 30 -1.13 -0.10 -6.40
C GLU A 30 -1.23 0.16 -4.89
N ALA A 31 -1.80 1.31 -4.53
CA ALA A 31 -2.14 1.62 -3.14
C ALA A 31 -3.37 0.86 -2.68
N LEU A 32 -3.22 0.19 -1.55
CA LEU A 32 -4.30 -0.52 -0.88
C LEU A 32 -5.12 0.42 0.00
N CYS A 33 -6.30 -0.05 0.38
CA CYS A 33 -7.10 0.61 1.40
C CYS A 33 -7.39 -0.34 2.55
N THR A 34 -7.14 0.08 3.79
CA THR A 34 -7.39 -0.73 4.99
C THR A 34 -7.93 0.15 6.12
N ASP A 35 -8.66 -0.44 7.06
CA ASP A 35 -9.03 0.19 8.33
C ASP A 35 -8.18 -0.31 9.50
N ALA A 36 -7.18 -1.14 9.20
CA ALA A 36 -6.29 -1.71 10.19
C ALA A 36 -5.62 -0.60 11.01
N HIS A 37 -5.57 -0.82 12.32
CA HIS A 37 -4.90 0.05 13.29
C HIS A 37 -5.49 1.45 13.48
N LEU A 38 -6.58 1.83 12.77
CA LEU A 38 -7.30 3.09 13.02
C LEU A 38 -7.83 3.19 14.46
N ALA A 39 -8.27 2.08 15.04
CA ALA A 39 -8.81 2.03 16.40
C ALA A 39 -7.72 2.03 17.50
N GLN A 40 -6.47 1.73 17.14
CA GLN A 40 -5.36 1.59 18.11
C GLN A 40 -4.57 2.88 18.30
N GLY A 41 -4.91 3.95 17.56
CA GLY A 41 -4.24 5.26 17.66
C GLY A 41 -2.84 5.33 17.05
N LEU A 42 -2.30 4.20 16.59
CA LEU A 42 -1.02 4.11 15.89
C LEU A 42 -1.25 3.42 14.54
N VAL A 43 -0.83 4.05 13.46
CA VAL A 43 -0.93 3.47 12.11
C VAL A 43 0.48 3.15 11.61
N ALA A 44 0.77 1.86 11.45
CA ALA A 44 2.02 1.39 10.86
C ALA A 44 1.79 1.07 9.38
N PHE A 45 2.63 1.64 8.52
CA PHE A 45 2.62 1.37 7.09
C PHE A 45 3.92 0.67 6.68
N SER A 46 3.78 -0.46 5.98
CA SER A 46 4.90 -1.16 5.35
C SER A 46 4.67 -1.21 3.84
N THR A 47 5.61 -0.68 3.06
CA THR A 47 5.51 -0.60 1.60
C THR A 47 5.51 -1.96 0.91
N LEU A 48 6.05 -2.99 1.58
CA LEU A 48 6.19 -4.36 1.07
C LEU A 48 5.08 -5.31 1.55
N ASP A 49 4.24 -4.87 2.50
CA ASP A 49 3.22 -5.73 3.09
C ASP A 49 2.21 -6.21 2.04
N GLY A 50 1.97 -7.52 2.02
CA GLY A 50 1.08 -8.17 1.05
C GLY A 50 1.58 -8.21 -0.41
N ARG A 51 2.81 -7.77 -0.73
CA ARG A 51 3.31 -7.74 -2.12
C ARG A 51 4.07 -9.03 -2.47
N PRO A 52 3.68 -9.76 -3.53
CA PRO A 52 4.28 -11.07 -3.88
C PRO A 52 5.81 -11.07 -4.07
N SER A 53 6.36 -10.01 -4.66
CA SER A 53 7.79 -9.89 -4.95
C SER A 53 8.58 -9.35 -3.74
N ALA A 54 7.96 -9.14 -2.57
CA ALA A 54 8.66 -8.69 -1.37
C ALA A 54 9.79 -9.65 -0.97
N ASN A 55 9.59 -10.95 -1.18
CA ASN A 55 10.61 -11.98 -0.91
C ASN A 55 11.77 -11.95 -1.91
N ASP A 56 11.58 -11.37 -3.09
CA ASP A 56 12.58 -11.25 -4.16
C ASP A 56 12.83 -9.77 -4.51
N PHE A 57 12.80 -8.91 -3.49
CA PHE A 57 12.89 -7.46 -3.63
C PHE A 57 14.17 -7.02 -4.36
N ALA A 58 15.29 -7.71 -4.12
CA ALA A 58 16.58 -7.40 -4.75
C ALA A 58 16.53 -7.51 -6.27
N ASN A 59 15.66 -8.38 -6.82
CA ASN A 59 15.51 -8.59 -8.25
C ASN A 59 14.22 -7.97 -8.83
N SER A 60 13.42 -7.28 -8.01
CA SER A 60 12.18 -6.63 -8.45
C SER A 60 12.38 -5.11 -8.64
N PRO A 61 12.68 -4.63 -9.86
CA PRO A 61 12.78 -3.20 -10.13
C PRO A 61 11.45 -2.48 -9.87
N VAL A 62 10.31 -3.18 -10.04
CA VAL A 62 8.97 -2.65 -9.78
C VAL A 62 8.79 -2.26 -8.32
N LEU A 63 9.25 -3.11 -7.39
CA LEU A 63 9.18 -2.80 -5.96
C LEU A 63 10.25 -1.81 -5.53
N GLN A 64 11.44 -1.82 -6.16
CA GLN A 64 12.47 -0.82 -5.90
C GLN A 64 12.00 0.58 -6.25
N ASP A 65 11.30 0.72 -7.38
CA ASP A 65 10.64 1.96 -7.78
C ASP A 65 9.51 2.29 -6.79
N TRP A 66 8.69 1.31 -6.41
CA TRP A 66 7.60 1.51 -5.45
C TRP A 66 8.09 2.10 -4.12
N VAL A 67 9.15 1.55 -3.51
CA VAL A 67 9.63 2.06 -2.21
C VAL A 67 10.36 3.39 -2.29
N THR A 68 10.70 3.84 -3.50
CA THR A 68 11.43 5.09 -3.72
C THR A 68 10.47 6.26 -3.63
N ALA A 69 10.70 7.15 -2.67
CA ALA A 69 9.95 8.39 -2.52
C ALA A 69 10.92 9.54 -2.25
N THR A 70 10.80 10.64 -3.00
CA THR A 70 11.60 11.86 -2.75
C THR A 70 11.02 12.68 -1.61
N ASP A 71 9.69 12.70 -1.50
CA ASP A 71 8.95 13.49 -0.52
C ASP A 71 7.75 12.67 -0.02
N LYS A 72 7.39 12.84 1.25
CA LYS A 72 6.27 12.14 1.90
C LYS A 72 5.24 13.16 2.39
N LEU A 73 4.00 13.02 1.92
CA LEU A 73 2.85 13.76 2.43
C LEU A 73 2.07 12.83 3.34
N GLY A 74 1.91 13.24 4.60
CA GLY A 74 1.14 12.53 5.64
C GLY A 74 -0.20 13.17 5.91
#